data_AF-A0A7K4MRU0-F1
#
_entry.id   AF-A0A7K4MRU0-F1
#
_cell.length_a   1.000
_cell.length_b   1.000
_cell.length_c   1.000
_cell.angle_alpha   90.00
_cell.angle_beta   90.00
_cell.angle_gamma   90.00
#
_symmetry.space_group_name_H-M   'P 1'
#
loop_
_entity.id
_entity.type
_entity.pdbx_description
1 polymer ?
#
loop_
_entity_poly.entity_id
_entity_poly.type
_entity_poly.pdbx_seq_one_letter_code
_entity_poly.pdbx_strand_id
1 'polypeptide(L)'
;GTGLASSASSTTVTLAIDSTVATLTGTQTLTNKTLTSPTITGTGAIASGAITSSGVVTGTGFTIGSAVINEAELETIDGITAGTVIASKALVADANIDITGGRHITISGVMTGGTVEATTDTATGDNAAMGYTSAEGLILTGQGSTNDITIKNDADTAVISVPTGGTDITVAGVVTATGFTIGSAAITEAELEILDGASVSTTELNYLDITTLGTSQASKAVTVDASGDLIIPDSDKFEFGAGSDMTLYHDGTNSYITNKTGALKIATETSGIALTIGHTTSQVTIADNLTVVGNLTVTGTETIQDTVTMQAQNAVIFEGATADDFETTLTIVDPTADRTVYMPNQTGYLPLLAAASTTTITATPAELNYSDGVTSAIQTQMDTKSTKAFAIAQAVALG
;
A
#
# COMPACT_ATOMS: atom_id res chain seq x y z
N GLY A 1 -48.08 -10.93 118.07
CA GLY A 1 -47.98 -11.61 116.76
C GLY A 1 -46.53 -11.62 116.35
N THR A 2 -46.12 -12.45 115.38
CA THR A 2 -44.77 -12.33 114.79
C THR A 2 -44.55 -10.87 114.37
N GLY A 3 -43.48 -10.22 114.84
CA GLY A 3 -43.29 -8.81 114.54
C GLY A 3 -43.77 -7.80 115.58
N LEU A 4 -44.59 -8.19 116.57
CA LEU A 4 -45.30 -7.27 117.48
C LEU A 4 -45.32 -7.79 118.93
N ALA A 5 -44.70 -7.04 119.85
CA ALA A 5 -44.75 -7.25 121.29
C ALA A 5 -45.42 -6.05 121.99
N SER A 6 -46.33 -6.28 122.94
CA SER A 6 -47.03 -5.20 123.65
C SER A 6 -46.91 -5.33 125.16
N SER A 7 -46.73 -4.20 125.86
CA SER A 7 -46.81 -4.11 127.32
C SER A 7 -47.75 -2.98 127.75
N ALA A 8 -48.45 -3.16 128.87
CA ALA A 8 -49.44 -2.19 129.36
C ALA A 8 -49.18 -1.85 130.85
N SER A 9 -49.25 -0.55 131.16
CA SER A 9 -49.30 0.05 132.50
C SER A 9 -50.66 0.71 132.70
N SER A 10 -51.02 1.10 133.93
CA SER A 10 -52.33 1.69 134.28
C SER A 10 -52.76 2.88 133.40
N THR A 11 -51.83 3.57 132.74
CA THR A 11 -52.11 4.72 131.86
C THR A 11 -51.44 4.68 130.48
N THR A 12 -50.69 3.63 130.13
CA THR A 12 -49.93 3.57 128.85
C THR A 12 -49.88 2.17 128.26
N VAL A 13 -50.11 2.03 126.95
CA VAL A 13 -49.85 0.80 126.18
C VAL A 13 -48.71 1.06 125.20
N THR A 14 -47.66 0.24 125.26
CA THR A 14 -46.52 0.28 124.34
C THR A 14 -46.64 -0.88 123.36
N LEU A 15 -46.59 -0.60 122.05
CA LEU A 15 -46.44 -1.61 121.01
C LEU A 15 -45.04 -1.50 120.42
N ALA A 16 -44.20 -2.51 120.67
CA ALA A 16 -42.91 -2.68 120.04
C ALA A 16 -43.06 -3.53 118.77
N ILE A 17 -42.51 -3.03 117.66
CA ILE A 17 -42.37 -3.79 116.42
C ILE A 17 -40.94 -4.33 116.30
N ASP A 18 -40.76 -5.55 115.80
CA ASP A 18 -39.44 -6.08 115.43
C ASP A 18 -39.13 -5.86 113.94
N SER A 19 -37.94 -6.27 113.51
CA SER A 19 -37.41 -6.06 112.15
C SER A 19 -38.14 -6.84 111.04
N THR A 20 -39.14 -7.65 111.36
CA THR A 20 -39.96 -8.39 110.38
C THR A 20 -41.17 -7.59 109.86
N VAL A 21 -41.49 -6.45 110.47
CA VAL A 21 -42.62 -5.58 110.07
C VAL A 21 -42.11 -4.41 109.21
N ALA A 22 -42.70 -4.22 108.02
CA ALA A 22 -42.44 -3.07 107.18
C ALA A 22 -43.24 -1.84 107.64
N THR A 23 -42.57 -0.68 107.79
CA THR A 23 -43.22 0.58 108.17
C THR A 23 -43.51 1.45 106.95
N LEU A 24 -44.49 2.35 107.07
CA LEU A 24 -44.88 3.27 106.00
C LEU A 24 -43.84 4.37 105.76
N THR A 25 -43.10 4.75 106.79
CA THR A 25 -42.04 5.76 106.76
C THR A 25 -40.70 5.14 107.15
N GLY A 26 -39.61 5.65 106.57
CA GLY A 26 -38.25 5.15 106.78
C GLY A 26 -37.77 4.17 105.71
N THR A 27 -36.47 3.87 105.73
CA THR A 27 -35.82 2.90 104.83
C THR A 27 -35.89 1.50 105.44
N GLN A 28 -36.38 0.52 104.68
CA GLN A 28 -36.51 -0.86 105.11
C GLN A 28 -35.60 -1.78 104.29
N THR A 29 -34.85 -2.66 104.96
CA THR A 29 -34.04 -3.72 104.31
C THR A 29 -34.76 -5.05 104.41
N LEU A 30 -35.18 -5.63 103.28
CA LEU A 30 -35.88 -6.92 103.23
C LEU A 30 -34.91 -8.05 102.89
N THR A 31 -34.33 -8.70 103.89
CA THR A 31 -33.42 -9.83 103.69
C THR A 31 -34.19 -11.15 103.55
N ASN A 32 -33.83 -11.96 102.53
CA ASN A 32 -34.36 -13.30 102.27
C ASN A 32 -35.90 -13.33 102.17
N LYS A 33 -36.47 -12.45 101.33
CA LYS A 33 -37.90 -12.37 101.03
C LYS A 33 -38.13 -12.55 99.53
N THR A 34 -39.20 -13.25 99.17
CA THR A 34 -39.72 -13.30 97.81
C THR A 34 -40.83 -12.28 97.68
N LEU A 35 -40.72 -11.37 96.70
CA LEU A 35 -41.77 -10.41 96.37
C LEU A 35 -42.47 -10.90 95.10
N THR A 36 -43.70 -11.40 95.21
CA THR A 36 -44.39 -12.07 94.10
C THR A 36 -44.97 -11.09 93.07
N SER A 37 -45.23 -9.83 93.45
CA SER A 37 -45.72 -8.76 92.54
C SER A 37 -45.44 -7.37 93.12
N PRO A 38 -44.19 -6.99 93.42
CA PRO A 38 -43.90 -5.66 93.94
C PRO A 38 -44.14 -4.60 92.87
N THR A 39 -44.87 -3.53 93.21
CA THR A 39 -44.90 -2.31 92.41
C THR A 39 -43.86 -1.34 92.97
N ILE A 40 -42.83 -1.02 92.17
CA ILE A 40 -41.83 -0.02 92.52
C ILE A 40 -42.19 1.27 91.78
N THR A 41 -42.75 2.25 92.49
CA THR A 41 -43.22 3.52 91.91
C THR A 41 -42.17 4.64 91.90
N GLY A 42 -40.98 4.38 92.43
CA GLY A 42 -39.86 5.33 92.49
C GLY A 42 -38.59 4.80 91.81
N THR A 43 -37.43 5.38 92.10
CA THR A 43 -36.14 4.92 91.55
C THR A 43 -35.79 3.53 92.11
N GLY A 44 -35.89 2.50 91.27
CA GLY A 44 -35.45 1.14 91.60
C GLY A 44 -34.04 0.89 91.10
N ALA A 45 -33.08 0.70 92.01
CA ALA A 45 -31.73 0.25 91.66
C ALA A 45 -31.57 -1.23 92.03
N ILE A 46 -31.14 -2.05 91.08
CA ILE A 46 -30.70 -3.42 91.34
C ILE A 46 -29.19 -3.40 91.46
N ALA A 47 -28.67 -3.53 92.69
CA ALA A 47 -27.24 -3.37 92.96
C ALA A 47 -26.37 -4.48 92.34
N SER A 48 -26.92 -5.68 92.13
CA SER A 48 -26.24 -6.80 91.50
C SER A 48 -27.25 -7.84 91.01
N GLY A 49 -26.90 -8.58 89.95
CA GLY A 49 -27.74 -9.63 89.38
C GLY A 49 -28.35 -9.25 88.02
N ALA A 50 -28.81 -10.27 87.28
CA ALA A 50 -29.49 -10.06 86.00
C ALA A 50 -30.94 -9.62 86.23
N ILE A 51 -31.40 -8.64 85.46
CA ILE A 51 -32.83 -8.35 85.32
C ILE A 51 -33.38 -9.29 84.25
N THR A 52 -34.23 -10.23 84.66
CA THR A 52 -34.96 -11.09 83.73
C THR A 52 -36.41 -10.61 83.68
N SER A 53 -36.79 -9.94 82.59
CA SER A 53 -38.16 -9.53 82.33
C SER A 53 -38.77 -10.44 81.26
N SER A 54 -39.88 -11.09 81.57
CA SER A 54 -40.67 -11.85 80.58
C SER A 54 -41.61 -10.96 79.77
N GLY A 55 -41.51 -9.63 79.92
CA GLY A 55 -42.36 -8.63 79.26
C GLY A 55 -41.55 -7.44 78.77
N VAL A 56 -42.24 -6.42 78.28
CA VAL A 56 -41.63 -5.19 77.75
C VAL A 56 -40.95 -4.40 78.88
N VAL A 57 -39.69 -4.02 78.65
CA VAL A 57 -38.99 -3.04 79.49
C VAL A 57 -39.12 -1.69 78.82
N THR A 58 -39.92 -0.80 79.39
CA THR A 58 -40.09 0.57 78.89
C THR A 58 -39.17 1.50 79.66
N GLY A 59 -38.17 2.06 78.99
CA GLY A 59 -37.24 3.03 79.55
C GLY A 59 -36.88 4.07 78.50
N THR A 60 -36.58 5.30 78.91
CA THR A 60 -36.13 6.38 78.01
C THR A 60 -34.73 6.16 77.46
N GLY A 61 -34.05 5.10 77.92
CA GLY A 61 -32.78 4.62 77.42
C GLY A 61 -32.32 3.37 78.16
N PHE A 62 -31.35 2.68 77.58
CA PHE A 62 -30.67 1.54 78.19
C PHE A 62 -29.19 1.88 78.36
N THR A 63 -28.71 1.87 79.61
CA THR A 63 -27.30 2.13 79.90
C THR A 63 -26.54 0.81 80.02
N ILE A 64 -25.60 0.56 79.11
CA ILE A 64 -24.68 -0.58 79.16
C ILE A 64 -23.28 -0.05 79.46
N GLY A 65 -22.80 -0.26 80.69
CA GLY A 65 -21.54 0.32 81.15
C GLY A 65 -21.62 1.84 81.14
N SER A 66 -20.81 2.50 80.31
CA SER A 66 -20.82 3.97 80.13
C SER A 66 -21.61 4.44 78.91
N ALA A 67 -22.06 3.54 78.02
CA ALA A 67 -22.87 3.89 76.86
C ALA A 67 -24.34 3.99 77.25
N VAL A 68 -25.00 5.09 76.88
CA VAL A 68 -26.45 5.29 77.06
C VAL A 68 -27.08 5.23 75.68
N ILE A 69 -27.86 4.18 75.40
CA ILE A 69 -28.65 4.08 74.16
C ILE A 69 -30.01 4.70 74.45
N ASN A 70 -30.32 5.82 73.83
CA ASN A 70 -31.61 6.50 74.00
C ASN A 70 -32.71 5.89 73.12
N GLU A 71 -33.96 6.32 73.33
CA GLU A 71 -35.11 5.87 72.55
C GLU A 71 -34.94 6.09 71.04
N ALA A 72 -34.41 7.24 70.61
CA ALA A 72 -34.22 7.53 69.18
C ALA A 72 -33.15 6.62 68.53
N GLU A 73 -32.13 6.21 69.28
CA GLU A 73 -31.14 5.24 68.81
C GLU A 73 -31.74 3.83 68.71
N LEU A 74 -32.56 3.41 69.68
CA LEU A 74 -33.31 2.15 69.61
C LEU A 74 -34.31 2.14 68.44
N GLU A 75 -34.92 3.29 68.14
CA GLU A 75 -35.79 3.44 66.98
C GLU A 75 -35.02 3.19 65.68
N THR A 76 -33.71 3.44 65.59
CA THR A 76 -32.96 3.12 64.35
C THR A 76 -32.83 1.62 64.08
N ILE A 77 -33.06 0.76 65.07
CA ILE A 77 -32.99 -0.71 64.92
C ILE A 77 -34.36 -1.38 65.06
N ASP A 78 -35.40 -0.66 65.47
CA ASP A 78 -36.75 -1.22 65.59
C ASP A 78 -37.40 -1.48 64.21
N GLY A 79 -38.09 -2.61 64.09
CA GLY A 79 -38.80 -3.03 62.89
C GLY A 79 -37.91 -3.44 61.71
N ILE A 80 -36.60 -3.60 61.91
CA ILE A 80 -35.69 -4.01 60.84
C ILE A 80 -35.97 -5.46 60.42
N THR A 81 -36.02 -5.70 59.11
CA THR A 81 -35.97 -7.05 58.53
C THR A 81 -34.57 -7.30 58.01
N ALA A 82 -33.87 -8.30 58.55
CA ALA A 82 -32.52 -8.64 58.12
C ALA A 82 -32.48 -8.87 56.59
N GLY A 83 -31.46 -8.32 55.93
CA GLY A 83 -31.27 -8.39 54.49
C GLY A 83 -31.96 -7.28 53.69
N THR A 84 -32.83 -6.47 54.29
CA THR A 84 -33.53 -5.38 53.57
C THR A 84 -33.17 -4.00 54.13
N VAL A 85 -32.73 -3.09 53.27
CA VAL A 85 -32.52 -1.69 53.63
C VAL A 85 -33.86 -1.02 53.92
N ILE A 86 -34.05 -0.51 55.14
CA ILE A 86 -35.22 0.30 55.52
C ILE A 86 -34.77 1.75 55.70
N ALA A 87 -35.57 2.68 55.20
CA ALA A 87 -35.27 4.10 55.29
C ALA A 87 -35.11 4.54 56.75
N SER A 88 -34.04 5.31 57.03
CA SER A 88 -33.74 5.87 58.35
C SER A 88 -33.48 4.85 59.47
N LYS A 89 -33.18 3.59 59.12
CA LYS A 89 -32.83 2.52 60.05
C LYS A 89 -31.39 2.04 59.81
N ALA A 90 -30.86 1.25 60.74
CA ALA A 90 -29.59 0.56 60.59
C ALA A 90 -29.65 -0.50 59.48
N LEU A 91 -28.49 -0.82 58.91
CA LEU A 91 -28.34 -1.88 57.93
C LEU A 91 -27.91 -3.19 58.60
N VAL A 92 -28.69 -4.25 58.45
CA VAL A 92 -28.40 -5.58 59.03
C VAL A 92 -28.50 -6.63 57.94
N ALA A 93 -27.41 -7.38 57.77
CA ALA A 93 -27.35 -8.45 56.78
C ALA A 93 -28.23 -9.64 57.19
N ASP A 94 -28.73 -10.37 56.21
CA ASP A 94 -29.44 -11.62 56.47
C ASP A 94 -28.47 -12.77 56.83
N ALA A 95 -29.00 -13.99 56.90
CA ALA A 95 -28.23 -15.19 57.22
C ALA A 95 -27.13 -15.52 56.18
N ASN A 96 -27.26 -15.03 54.94
CA ASN A 96 -26.29 -15.21 53.86
C ASN A 96 -25.32 -14.02 53.73
N ILE A 97 -25.43 -13.02 54.61
CA ILE A 97 -24.69 -11.76 54.53
C ILE A 97 -25.17 -10.90 53.34
N ASP A 98 -26.39 -11.14 52.85
CA ASP A 98 -26.97 -10.39 51.75
C ASP A 98 -27.64 -9.10 52.24
N ILE A 99 -27.65 -8.09 51.37
CA ILE A 99 -28.35 -6.81 51.54
C ILE A 99 -29.04 -6.45 50.23
N THR A 100 -30.34 -6.14 50.29
CA THR A 100 -31.13 -5.64 49.16
C THR A 100 -31.73 -4.25 49.42
N GLY A 101 -32.02 -3.53 48.34
CA GLY A 101 -32.70 -2.23 48.37
C GLY A 101 -31.83 -1.01 48.66
N GLY A 102 -30.50 -1.18 48.75
CA GLY A 102 -29.56 -0.08 48.95
C GLY A 102 -29.53 0.88 47.75
N ARG A 103 -29.46 2.19 48.02
CA ARG A 103 -29.33 3.24 46.99
C ARG A 103 -28.23 4.21 47.39
N HIS A 104 -27.52 4.75 46.40
CA HIS A 104 -26.49 5.77 46.56
C HIS A 104 -25.38 5.35 47.55
N ILE A 105 -24.82 4.16 47.33
CA ILE A 105 -23.73 3.62 48.14
C ILE A 105 -22.41 4.27 47.68
N THR A 106 -21.79 5.06 48.55
CA THR A 106 -20.45 5.64 48.31
C THR A 106 -19.42 4.93 49.16
N ILE A 107 -18.38 4.38 48.52
CA ILE A 107 -17.24 3.73 49.20
C ILE A 107 -16.02 4.62 48.96
N SER A 108 -15.48 5.21 50.03
CA SER A 108 -14.28 6.07 49.94
C SER A 108 -12.98 5.28 49.83
N GLY A 109 -13.02 3.98 50.15
CA GLY A 109 -11.91 3.04 49.98
C GLY A 109 -12.09 2.17 48.74
N VAL A 110 -11.52 0.96 48.79
CA VAL A 110 -11.64 -0.03 47.71
C VAL A 110 -12.84 -0.94 47.98
N MET A 111 -13.71 -1.12 46.98
CA MET A 111 -14.66 -2.23 46.98
C MET A 111 -13.89 -3.51 46.65
N THR A 112 -13.72 -4.40 47.64
CA THR A 112 -13.14 -5.72 47.43
C THR A 112 -14.27 -6.75 47.31
N GLY A 113 -14.46 -7.32 46.13
CA GLY A 113 -15.44 -8.35 45.83
C GLY A 113 -15.04 -9.10 44.56
N GLY A 114 -15.67 -10.24 44.28
CA GLY A 114 -15.37 -11.03 43.08
C GLY A 114 -15.84 -10.32 41.80
N THR A 115 -17.15 -10.12 41.69
CA THR A 115 -17.81 -9.53 40.53
C THR A 115 -18.73 -8.39 40.98
N VAL A 116 -18.73 -7.28 40.24
CA VAL A 116 -19.73 -6.22 40.36
C VAL A 116 -20.70 -6.36 39.20
N GLU A 117 -21.94 -6.74 39.50
CA GLU A 117 -23.00 -6.92 38.50
C GLU A 117 -23.93 -5.71 38.50
N ALA A 118 -24.08 -5.07 37.35
CA ALA A 118 -25.10 -4.04 37.15
C ALA A 118 -26.42 -4.72 36.78
N THR A 119 -27.45 -4.55 37.61
CA THR A 119 -28.71 -5.30 37.50
C THR A 119 -29.86 -4.60 36.77
N THR A 120 -29.64 -3.40 36.22
CA THR A 120 -30.68 -2.60 35.54
C THR A 120 -30.22 -2.09 34.15
N ASP A 121 -31.05 -2.32 33.10
CA ASP A 121 -30.95 -1.97 31.65
C ASP A 121 -29.70 -2.52 30.89
N THR A 122 -29.66 -2.98 29.60
CA THR A 122 -30.46 -2.78 28.36
C THR A 122 -30.58 -4.04 27.46
N ALA A 123 -31.73 -4.73 27.53
CA ALA A 123 -32.13 -5.94 26.79
C ALA A 123 -31.52 -7.29 27.21
N THR A 124 -32.28 -8.35 26.93
CA THR A 124 -32.51 -9.50 27.82
C THR A 124 -31.40 -10.56 27.87
N GLY A 125 -31.14 -11.10 29.06
CA GLY A 125 -30.62 -12.46 29.24
C GLY A 125 -29.71 -12.64 30.45
N ASP A 126 -28.78 -11.71 30.66
CA ASP A 126 -27.75 -11.74 31.71
C ASP A 126 -27.39 -10.31 32.16
N ASN A 127 -26.65 -10.16 33.26
CA ASN A 127 -26.22 -8.87 33.81
C ASN A 127 -24.89 -8.42 33.21
N ALA A 128 -24.74 -7.12 32.95
CA ALA A 128 -23.43 -6.55 32.68
C ALA A 128 -22.57 -6.71 33.94
N ALA A 129 -21.35 -7.23 33.78
CA ALA A 129 -20.48 -7.55 34.89
C ALA A 129 -19.10 -6.93 34.71
N MET A 130 -18.58 -6.40 35.80
CA MET A 130 -17.17 -6.03 35.95
C MET A 130 -16.50 -7.02 36.89
N GLY A 131 -15.42 -7.65 36.44
CA GLY A 131 -14.65 -8.61 37.23
C GLY A 131 -13.19 -8.67 36.80
N TYR A 132 -12.47 -9.68 37.28
CA TYR A 132 -11.13 -9.96 36.79
C TYR A 132 -10.74 -11.43 36.95
N THR A 133 -9.82 -11.89 36.10
CA THR A 133 -9.08 -13.14 36.29
C THR A 133 -7.59 -12.89 36.09
N SER A 134 -6.73 -13.79 36.56
CA SER A 134 -5.29 -13.67 36.32
C SER A 134 -4.90 -13.86 34.85
N ALA A 135 -5.74 -14.56 34.07
CA ALA A 135 -5.50 -14.83 32.66
C ALA A 135 -6.01 -13.71 31.75
N GLU A 136 -7.16 -13.11 32.08
CA GLU A 136 -7.85 -12.14 31.21
C GLU A 136 -7.72 -10.70 31.70
N GLY A 137 -7.26 -10.47 32.94
CA GLY A 137 -7.16 -9.14 33.53
C GLY A 137 -8.53 -8.58 33.87
N LEU A 138 -8.74 -7.27 33.66
CA LEU A 138 -10.03 -6.62 33.84
C LEU A 138 -11.02 -7.13 32.80
N ILE A 139 -12.15 -7.66 33.26
CA ILE A 139 -13.21 -8.19 32.41
C ILE A 139 -14.41 -7.25 32.52
N LEU A 140 -14.80 -6.67 31.38
CA LEU A 140 -16.06 -5.96 31.21
C LEU A 140 -16.91 -6.79 30.25
N THR A 141 -18.10 -7.18 30.71
CA THR A 141 -19.12 -7.81 29.89
C THR A 141 -20.35 -6.91 29.90
N GLY A 142 -21.02 -6.79 28.77
CA GLY A 142 -22.31 -6.12 28.70
C GLY A 142 -23.19 -6.78 27.66
N GLN A 143 -24.49 -6.47 27.73
CA GLN A 143 -25.54 -7.14 26.97
C GLN A 143 -26.37 -6.14 26.15
N GLY A 144 -25.80 -4.96 25.86
CA GLY A 144 -26.55 -3.91 25.17
C GLY A 144 -27.06 -4.41 23.83
N SER A 145 -28.27 -4.01 23.43
CA SER A 145 -28.88 -4.51 22.17
C SER A 145 -28.11 -4.13 20.91
N THR A 146 -27.27 -3.11 20.98
CA THR A 146 -26.48 -2.58 19.87
C THR A 146 -24.97 -2.74 20.09
N ASN A 147 -24.51 -2.57 21.32
CA ASN A 147 -23.12 -2.76 21.72
C ASN A 147 -23.06 -3.42 23.09
N ASP A 148 -22.21 -4.42 23.25
CA ASP A 148 -21.92 -5.06 24.53
C ASP A 148 -21.16 -4.09 25.46
N ILE A 149 -20.17 -3.37 24.91
CA ILE A 149 -19.42 -2.34 25.64
C ILE A 149 -19.60 -1.00 24.93
N THR A 150 -19.88 0.06 25.68
CA THR A 150 -19.88 1.44 25.18
C THR A 150 -19.17 2.34 26.18
N ILE A 151 -18.12 3.02 25.73
CA ILE A 151 -17.47 4.12 26.44
C ILE A 151 -17.95 5.41 25.78
N LYS A 152 -18.54 6.30 26.57
CA LYS A 152 -19.03 7.59 26.10
C LYS A 152 -18.15 8.72 26.62
N ASN A 153 -18.12 9.83 25.88
CA ASN A 153 -17.64 11.10 26.44
C ASN A 153 -18.73 11.76 27.31
N ASP A 154 -18.37 12.87 27.95
CA ASP A 154 -19.25 13.68 28.79
C ASP A 154 -20.43 14.32 28.04
N ALA A 155 -20.30 14.47 26.72
CA ALA A 155 -21.39 14.84 25.81
C ALA A 155 -22.34 13.69 25.46
N ASP A 156 -22.22 12.53 26.13
CA ASP A 156 -23.04 11.33 25.96
C ASP A 156 -22.92 10.67 24.55
N THR A 157 -21.83 10.96 23.84
CA THR A 157 -21.51 10.33 22.54
C THR A 157 -20.56 9.15 22.72
N ALA A 158 -20.80 8.04 22.02
CA ALA A 158 -19.93 6.87 22.07
C ALA A 158 -18.58 7.16 21.41
N VAL A 159 -17.48 6.93 22.14
CA VAL A 159 -16.10 7.08 21.65
C VAL A 159 -15.44 5.74 21.37
N ILE A 160 -15.78 4.70 22.13
CA ILE A 160 -15.34 3.33 21.89
C ILE A 160 -16.53 2.41 22.10
N SER A 161 -16.75 1.46 21.20
CA SER A 161 -17.76 0.42 21.40
C SER A 161 -17.32 -0.96 20.91
N VAL A 162 -17.88 -1.99 21.53
CA VAL A 162 -17.82 -3.38 21.07
C VAL A 162 -19.24 -3.76 20.68
N PRO A 163 -19.55 -3.99 19.38
CA PRO A 163 -20.88 -4.38 18.93
C PRO A 163 -21.35 -5.69 19.55
N THR A 164 -22.66 -5.83 19.75
CA THR A 164 -23.26 -7.02 20.37
C THR A 164 -22.89 -8.31 19.64
N GLY A 165 -22.26 -9.24 20.36
CA GLY A 165 -21.84 -10.53 19.81
C GLY A 165 -20.69 -10.44 18.78
N GLY A 166 -20.08 -9.26 18.63
CA GLY A 166 -18.93 -9.03 17.78
C GLY A 166 -17.60 -9.18 18.53
N THR A 167 -16.51 -9.28 17.77
CA THR A 167 -15.13 -9.23 18.29
C THR A 167 -14.43 -7.92 17.99
N ASP A 168 -15.09 -7.05 17.22
CA ASP A 168 -14.49 -5.82 16.70
C ASP A 168 -14.63 -4.67 17.70
N ILE A 169 -13.65 -3.78 17.70
CA ILE A 169 -13.69 -2.53 18.45
C ILE A 169 -13.91 -1.39 17.46
N THR A 170 -14.96 -0.60 17.68
CA THR A 170 -15.22 0.64 16.95
C THR A 170 -14.70 1.81 17.77
N VAL A 171 -13.80 2.63 17.22
CA VAL A 171 -13.35 3.88 17.83
C VAL A 171 -13.85 5.05 16.99
N ALA A 172 -14.57 5.99 17.61
CA ALA A 172 -15.04 7.18 16.93
C ALA A 172 -13.91 8.21 16.85
N GLY A 173 -13.51 8.56 15.62
CA GLY A 173 -12.51 9.61 15.37
C GLY A 173 -11.10 9.09 15.12
N VAL A 174 -10.11 9.93 15.41
CA VAL A 174 -8.68 9.65 15.16
C VAL A 174 -8.08 8.92 16.35
N VAL A 175 -7.38 7.81 16.07
CA VAL A 175 -6.56 7.10 17.06
C VAL A 175 -5.12 7.56 16.91
N THR A 176 -4.60 8.29 17.89
CA THR A 176 -3.18 8.68 17.94
C THR A 176 -2.41 7.65 18.76
N ALA A 177 -1.52 6.90 18.12
CA ALA A 177 -0.66 5.90 18.77
C ALA A 177 0.76 5.96 18.18
N THR A 178 1.78 5.66 18.99
CA THR A 178 3.18 5.55 18.52
C THR A 178 3.43 4.30 17.66
N GLY A 179 2.42 3.46 17.47
CA GLY A 179 2.45 2.28 16.61
C GLY A 179 1.10 1.55 16.64
N PHE A 180 0.72 0.97 15.51
CA PHE A 180 -0.46 0.11 15.39
C PHE A 180 0.00 -1.27 14.94
N THR A 181 -0.37 -2.32 15.68
CA THR A 181 -0.05 -3.70 15.29
C THR A 181 -1.29 -4.31 14.65
N ILE A 182 -1.19 -4.76 13.39
CA ILE A 182 -2.27 -5.48 12.70
C ILE A 182 -1.86 -6.95 12.59
N GLY A 183 -2.49 -7.81 13.39
CA GLY A 183 -2.12 -9.22 13.49
C GLY A 183 -0.76 -9.40 14.17
N SER A 184 0.17 -10.11 13.53
CA SER A 184 1.55 -10.29 14.02
C SER A 184 2.57 -9.34 13.37
N ALA A 185 2.13 -8.46 12.47
CA ALA A 185 2.99 -7.46 11.85
C ALA A 185 2.85 -6.13 12.63
N ALA A 186 3.95 -5.70 13.25
CA ALA A 186 4.04 -4.36 13.79
C ALA A 186 4.13 -3.40 12.59
N ILE A 187 3.19 -2.46 12.47
CA ILE A 187 3.34 -1.33 11.55
C ILE A 187 3.93 -0.20 12.39
N THR A 188 5.19 0.12 12.10
CA THR A 188 5.91 1.22 12.75
C THR A 188 5.36 2.57 12.28
N GLU A 189 5.52 3.61 13.11
CA GLU A 189 5.20 4.98 12.72
C GLU A 189 5.89 5.37 11.40
N ALA A 190 7.13 4.92 11.17
CA ALA A 190 7.86 5.19 9.93
C ALA A 190 7.27 4.50 8.69
N GLU A 191 6.70 3.30 8.82
CA GLU A 191 6.01 2.61 7.71
C GLU A 191 4.69 3.31 7.35
N LEU A 192 4.00 3.88 8.34
CA LEU A 192 2.83 4.74 8.13
C LEU A 192 3.22 6.13 7.60
N GLU A 193 4.36 6.70 8.01
CA GLU A 193 4.88 8.00 7.58
C GLU A 193 5.22 8.02 6.08
N ILE A 194 5.66 6.88 5.53
CA ILE A 194 5.87 6.75 4.07
C ILE A 194 4.55 6.86 3.30
N LEU A 195 3.41 6.55 3.95
CA LEU A 195 2.06 6.77 3.43
C LEU A 195 1.42 8.08 3.96
N ASP A 196 2.12 8.86 4.79
CA ASP A 196 1.60 10.12 5.31
C ASP A 196 1.42 11.12 4.16
N GLY A 197 0.24 11.72 4.09
CA GLY A 197 -0.17 12.59 2.99
C GLY A 197 -0.54 11.87 1.68
N ALA A 198 -0.34 10.54 1.57
CA ALA A 198 -0.70 9.79 0.37
C ALA A 198 -2.17 9.34 0.42
N SER A 199 -3.02 9.96 -0.41
CA SER A 199 -4.41 9.50 -0.63
C SER A 199 -4.43 8.32 -1.61
N VAL A 200 -3.99 7.14 -1.17
CA VAL A 200 -3.88 5.97 -2.05
C VAL A 200 -5.14 5.12 -1.99
N SER A 201 -5.83 4.97 -3.12
CA SER A 201 -6.94 4.04 -3.30
C SER A 201 -6.45 2.60 -3.47
N THR A 202 -7.34 1.63 -3.26
CA THR A 202 -7.06 0.22 -3.59
C THR A 202 -6.71 0.04 -5.07
N THR A 203 -7.22 0.90 -5.95
CA THR A 203 -6.87 0.93 -7.38
C THR A 203 -5.43 1.36 -7.60
N GLU A 204 -4.95 2.39 -6.89
CA GLU A 204 -3.56 2.87 -7.01
C GLU A 204 -2.57 1.88 -6.41
N LEU A 205 -2.87 1.26 -5.26
CA LEU A 205 -2.06 0.16 -4.72
C LEU A 205 -2.02 -1.03 -5.68
N ASN A 206 -3.15 -1.34 -6.32
CA ASN A 206 -3.21 -2.40 -7.34
C ASN A 206 -2.36 -2.08 -8.56
N TYR A 207 -2.00 -0.84 -8.86
CA TYR A 207 -1.08 -0.54 -9.96
C TYR A 207 0.37 -0.87 -9.63
N LEU A 208 0.72 -1.03 -8.35
CA LEU A 208 2.07 -1.43 -7.92
C LEU A 208 2.23 -2.95 -7.79
N ASP A 209 1.14 -3.69 -7.55
CA ASP A 209 1.20 -5.14 -7.38
C ASP A 209 1.40 -5.88 -8.71
N ILE A 210 2.52 -6.59 -8.87
CA ILE A 210 2.80 -7.46 -10.02
C ILE A 210 2.84 -8.93 -9.58
N THR A 211 2.22 -9.81 -10.36
CA THR A 211 2.19 -11.25 -10.05
C THR A 211 3.52 -11.96 -10.31
N THR A 212 4.40 -11.38 -11.12
CA THR A 212 5.72 -11.96 -11.45
C THR A 212 6.72 -10.84 -11.71
N LEU A 213 7.82 -10.85 -10.95
CA LEU A 213 8.91 -9.88 -11.08
C LEU A 213 9.50 -9.88 -12.49
N GLY A 214 9.80 -8.70 -13.04
CA GLY A 214 10.39 -8.55 -14.37
C GLY A 214 9.40 -8.65 -15.54
N THR A 215 8.08 -8.73 -15.27
CA THR A 215 7.03 -8.71 -16.31
C THR A 215 6.20 -7.43 -16.25
N SER A 216 5.95 -6.82 -17.40
CA SER A 216 4.95 -5.76 -17.51
C SER A 216 3.54 -6.37 -17.58
N GLN A 217 2.58 -5.75 -16.90
CA GLN A 217 1.16 -6.13 -16.94
C GLN A 217 0.31 -4.91 -17.26
N ALA A 218 -0.85 -5.13 -17.88
CA ALA A 218 -1.75 -4.06 -18.24
C ALA A 218 -2.14 -3.24 -17.00
N SER A 219 -2.09 -1.91 -17.13
CA SER A 219 -2.42 -0.97 -16.07
C SER A 219 -1.53 -1.10 -14.81
N LYS A 220 -0.31 -1.62 -14.90
CA LYS A 220 0.67 -1.55 -13.80
C LYS A 220 1.69 -0.45 -14.02
N ALA A 221 2.25 0.07 -12.94
CA ALA A 221 3.17 1.19 -12.97
C ALA A 221 4.55 0.75 -13.50
N VAL A 222 5.07 1.49 -14.48
CA VAL A 222 6.50 1.62 -14.75
C VAL A 222 6.86 3.02 -14.31
N THR A 223 7.76 3.15 -13.33
CA THR A 223 8.16 4.46 -12.81
C THR A 223 9.25 5.06 -13.68
N VAL A 224 9.23 6.40 -13.77
CA VAL A 224 10.24 7.21 -14.45
C VAL A 224 10.99 8.05 -13.42
N ASP A 225 12.14 8.59 -13.80
CA ASP A 225 12.90 9.50 -12.97
C ASP A 225 12.19 10.86 -12.79
N ALA A 226 12.82 11.79 -12.06
CA ALA A 226 12.27 13.12 -11.82
C ALA A 226 12.10 13.97 -13.09
N SER A 227 12.79 13.62 -14.19
CA SER A 227 12.70 14.28 -15.50
C SER A 227 11.63 13.64 -16.39
N GLY A 228 11.05 12.52 -15.96
CA GLY A 228 10.09 11.75 -16.76
C GLY A 228 10.73 10.67 -17.63
N ASP A 229 12.02 10.38 -17.44
CA ASP A 229 12.76 9.42 -18.25
C ASP A 229 12.72 8.01 -17.63
N LEU A 230 12.55 7.00 -18.48
CA LEU A 230 12.79 5.60 -18.11
C LEU A 230 14.26 5.27 -18.34
N ILE A 231 15.04 5.17 -17.26
CA ILE A 231 16.46 4.83 -17.32
C ILE A 231 16.63 3.32 -17.19
N ILE A 232 17.24 2.71 -18.22
CA ILE A 232 17.74 1.34 -18.18
C ILE A 232 19.28 1.44 -18.07
N PRO A 233 19.89 1.09 -16.91
CA PRO A 233 21.33 1.15 -16.71
C PRO A 233 22.11 0.30 -17.72
N ASP A 234 23.42 0.53 -17.81
CA ASP A 234 24.32 -0.29 -18.61
C ASP A 234 24.21 -1.77 -18.21
N SER A 235 24.22 -2.65 -19.21
CA SER A 235 23.99 -4.11 -19.11
C SER A 235 22.56 -4.55 -18.77
N ASP A 236 21.71 -3.66 -18.27
CA ASP A 236 20.28 -3.94 -18.14
C ASP A 236 19.61 -3.86 -19.52
N LYS A 237 18.53 -4.62 -19.69
CA LYS A 237 17.89 -4.82 -20.99
C LYS A 237 16.41 -4.52 -20.92
N PHE A 238 15.91 -3.88 -21.97
CA PHE A 238 14.51 -4.01 -22.32
C PHE A 238 14.33 -5.27 -23.16
N GLU A 239 13.57 -6.25 -22.65
CA GLU A 239 13.34 -7.53 -23.31
C GLU A 239 11.92 -7.64 -23.84
N PHE A 240 11.79 -8.07 -25.09
CA PHE A 240 10.51 -8.24 -25.78
C PHE A 240 10.32 -9.70 -26.18
N GLY A 241 9.08 -10.18 -26.02
CA GLY A 241 8.70 -11.55 -26.38
C GLY A 241 9.04 -12.58 -25.29
N ALA A 242 8.45 -13.78 -25.42
CA ALA A 242 8.69 -14.86 -24.47
C ALA A 242 10.10 -15.44 -24.68
N GLY A 243 10.92 -15.48 -23.63
CA GLY A 243 12.31 -15.93 -23.75
C GLY A 243 13.25 -14.92 -24.42
N SER A 244 12.87 -13.64 -24.39
CA SER A 244 13.69 -12.49 -24.80
C SER A 244 14.06 -12.55 -26.29
N ASP A 245 13.02 -12.63 -27.14
CA ASP A 245 13.13 -12.72 -28.60
C ASP A 245 13.85 -11.50 -29.22
N MET A 246 13.69 -10.33 -28.61
CA MET A 246 14.39 -9.11 -28.99
C MET A 246 14.82 -8.36 -27.73
N THR A 247 16.02 -7.76 -27.75
CA THR A 247 16.51 -6.94 -26.63
C THR A 247 17.05 -5.59 -27.11
N LEU A 248 16.80 -4.56 -26.30
CA LEU A 248 17.35 -3.21 -26.46
C LEU A 248 18.14 -2.85 -25.21
N TYR A 249 19.44 -2.59 -25.36
CA TYR A 249 20.35 -2.35 -24.24
C TYR A 249 21.60 -1.56 -24.63
N HIS A 250 22.33 -1.10 -23.61
CA HIS A 250 23.65 -0.49 -23.73
C HIS A 250 24.68 -1.34 -22.97
N ASP A 251 25.90 -1.52 -23.52
CA ASP A 251 26.97 -2.31 -22.87
C ASP A 251 28.07 -1.43 -22.22
N GLY A 252 27.81 -0.13 -22.09
CA GLY A 252 28.78 0.88 -21.66
C GLY A 252 29.57 1.53 -22.80
N THR A 253 29.63 0.91 -23.98
CA THR A 253 30.29 1.46 -25.19
C THR A 253 29.33 1.63 -26.37
N ASN A 254 28.50 0.62 -26.63
CA ASN A 254 27.63 0.54 -27.78
C ASN A 254 26.17 0.34 -27.35
N SER A 255 25.26 0.88 -28.16
CA SER A 255 23.83 0.61 -28.06
C SER A 255 23.44 -0.50 -29.03
N TYR A 256 22.53 -1.38 -28.61
CA TYR A 256 22.14 -2.54 -29.38
C TYR A 256 20.63 -2.65 -29.52
N ILE A 257 20.20 -2.91 -30.76
CA ILE A 257 18.88 -3.45 -31.09
C ILE A 257 19.16 -4.86 -31.62
N THR A 258 18.92 -5.88 -30.78
CA THR A 258 19.27 -7.27 -31.12
C THR A 258 18.03 -8.13 -31.27
N ASN A 259 17.90 -8.78 -32.41
CA ASN A 259 16.81 -9.71 -32.69
C ASN A 259 17.35 -11.14 -32.69
N LYS A 260 16.84 -11.98 -31.79
CA LYS A 260 17.22 -13.39 -31.66
C LYS A 260 16.33 -14.31 -32.49
N THR A 261 15.03 -14.03 -32.55
CA THR A 261 14.04 -14.89 -33.22
C THR A 261 13.40 -14.14 -34.40
N GLY A 262 13.36 -14.76 -35.59
CA GLY A 262 12.71 -14.17 -36.78
C GLY A 262 13.51 -13.06 -37.47
N ALA A 263 12.80 -12.18 -38.19
CA ALA A 263 13.39 -11.03 -38.91
C ALA A 263 13.09 -9.71 -38.18
N LEU A 264 14.10 -8.85 -38.04
CA LEU A 264 13.92 -7.48 -37.56
C LEU A 264 13.36 -6.60 -38.68
N LYS A 265 12.13 -6.12 -38.51
CA LYS A 265 11.51 -5.18 -39.45
C LYS A 265 11.60 -3.77 -38.91
N ILE A 266 12.28 -2.88 -39.64
CA ILE A 266 12.36 -1.45 -39.34
C ILE A 266 11.65 -0.72 -40.49
N ALA A 267 10.50 -0.13 -40.21
CA ALA A 267 9.65 0.49 -41.22
C ALA A 267 8.84 1.65 -40.62
N THR A 268 8.40 2.56 -41.48
CA THR A 268 7.40 3.57 -41.16
C THR A 268 6.01 3.02 -41.47
N GLU A 269 5.02 3.30 -40.61
CA GLU A 269 3.66 2.75 -40.77
C GLU A 269 2.90 3.39 -41.95
N THR A 270 3.29 4.61 -42.35
CA THR A 270 2.67 5.37 -43.43
C THR A 270 3.62 5.47 -44.62
N SER A 271 3.09 5.16 -45.82
CA SER A 271 3.85 5.27 -47.07
C SER A 271 4.29 6.71 -47.34
N GLY A 272 5.50 6.87 -47.89
CA GLY A 272 6.10 8.16 -48.22
C GLY A 272 6.96 8.78 -47.12
N ILE A 273 6.96 8.21 -45.91
CA ILE A 273 7.87 8.63 -44.83
C ILE A 273 9.19 7.87 -44.97
N ALA A 274 10.29 8.61 -45.12
CA ALA A 274 11.63 8.03 -45.21
C ALA A 274 12.11 7.46 -43.86
N LEU A 275 12.85 6.36 -43.91
CA LEU A 275 13.68 5.90 -42.80
C LEU A 275 15.05 6.57 -42.92
N THR A 276 15.36 7.52 -42.04
CA THR A 276 16.67 8.16 -41.98
C THR A 276 17.60 7.37 -41.06
N ILE A 277 18.76 6.95 -41.56
CA ILE A 277 19.79 6.24 -40.79
C ILE A 277 21.09 7.02 -40.88
N GLY A 278 21.66 7.37 -39.72
CA GLY A 278 22.89 8.17 -39.60
C GLY A 278 22.64 9.68 -39.48
N HIS A 279 23.73 10.44 -39.47
CA HIS A 279 23.76 11.90 -39.41
C HIS A 279 24.67 12.45 -40.53
N THR A 280 24.84 13.78 -40.62
CA THR A 280 25.62 14.47 -41.67
C THR A 280 27.06 13.99 -41.84
N THR A 281 27.63 13.35 -40.82
CA THR A 281 29.00 12.81 -40.83
C THR A 281 29.06 11.30 -40.56
N SER A 282 27.92 10.65 -40.32
CA SER A 282 27.91 9.22 -39.98
C SER A 282 28.11 8.37 -41.22
N GLN A 283 28.82 7.26 -41.05
CA GLN A 283 28.86 6.20 -42.03
C GLN A 283 27.78 5.17 -41.68
N VAL A 284 27.12 4.63 -42.71
CA VAL A 284 26.27 3.44 -42.57
C VAL A 284 27.11 2.24 -43.00
N THR A 285 27.34 1.31 -42.07
CA THR A 285 28.06 0.06 -42.37
C THR A 285 27.06 -1.08 -42.42
N ILE A 286 27.08 -1.85 -43.51
CA ILE A 286 26.35 -3.11 -43.64
C ILE A 286 27.41 -4.19 -43.72
N ALA A 287 27.50 -5.02 -42.69
CA ALA A 287 28.57 -6.02 -42.56
C ALA A 287 28.42 -7.21 -43.51
N ASP A 288 27.28 -7.33 -44.17
CA ASP A 288 26.94 -8.35 -45.16
C ASP A 288 26.35 -7.66 -46.40
N ASN A 289 25.55 -8.37 -47.19
CA ASN A 289 24.98 -7.88 -48.42
C ASN A 289 23.85 -6.85 -48.21
N LEU A 290 23.84 -5.79 -49.02
CA LEU A 290 22.70 -4.89 -49.18
C LEU A 290 21.88 -5.32 -50.41
N THR A 291 20.59 -5.58 -50.22
CA THR A 291 19.64 -5.78 -51.32
C THR A 291 18.64 -4.63 -51.36
N VAL A 292 18.49 -3.97 -52.51
CA VAL A 292 17.51 -2.90 -52.73
C VAL A 292 16.53 -3.37 -53.81
N VAL A 293 15.26 -3.55 -53.44
CA VAL A 293 14.21 -3.99 -54.38
C VAL A 293 13.74 -2.83 -55.28
N GLY A 294 13.81 -1.60 -54.76
CA GLY A 294 13.49 -0.38 -55.50
C GLY A 294 14.73 0.24 -56.16
N ASN A 295 14.65 1.55 -56.39
CA ASN A 295 15.77 2.29 -56.94
C ASN A 295 16.79 2.61 -55.84
N LEU A 296 18.08 2.55 -56.18
CA LEU A 296 19.15 3.19 -55.42
C LEU A 296 19.45 4.55 -56.05
N THR A 297 19.45 5.61 -55.25
CA THR A 297 19.88 6.94 -55.67
C THR A 297 21.07 7.37 -54.83
N VAL A 298 22.19 7.68 -55.48
CA VAL A 298 23.42 8.18 -54.84
C VAL A 298 23.63 9.61 -55.31
N THR A 299 23.55 10.57 -54.39
CA THR A 299 23.77 12.00 -54.71
C THR A 299 25.24 12.40 -54.73
N GLY A 300 26.11 11.60 -54.12
CA GLY A 300 27.56 11.75 -54.13
C GLY A 300 28.25 10.81 -55.12
N THR A 301 29.55 10.63 -54.93
CA THR A 301 30.34 9.67 -55.70
C THR A 301 30.15 8.25 -55.17
N GLU A 302 29.90 7.29 -56.06
CA GLU A 302 29.97 5.86 -55.75
C GLU A 302 31.38 5.34 -56.05
N THR A 303 32.01 4.66 -55.09
CA THR A 303 33.30 3.98 -55.28
C THR A 303 33.11 2.48 -55.08
N ILE A 304 33.52 1.68 -56.08
CA ILE A 304 33.41 0.22 -56.05
C ILE A 304 34.83 -0.34 -56.13
N GLN A 305 35.23 -1.15 -55.14
CA GLN A 305 36.63 -1.60 -55.02
C GLN A 305 37.00 -2.76 -55.95
N ASP A 306 36.03 -3.50 -56.49
CA ASP A 306 36.27 -4.65 -57.36
C ASP A 306 35.65 -4.46 -58.76
N THR A 307 34.46 -5.02 -58.97
CA THR A 307 33.80 -5.04 -60.27
C THR A 307 32.33 -4.70 -60.12
N VAL A 308 31.76 -4.13 -61.18
CA VAL A 308 30.31 -3.97 -61.32
C VAL A 308 29.82 -5.06 -62.24
N THR A 309 28.89 -5.89 -61.76
CA THR A 309 28.12 -6.78 -62.63
C THR A 309 26.74 -6.16 -62.84
N MET A 310 26.51 -5.59 -64.03
CA MET A 310 25.21 -5.00 -64.37
C MET A 310 24.38 -6.00 -65.19
N GLN A 311 23.39 -6.62 -64.57
CA GLN A 311 22.44 -7.54 -65.24
C GLN A 311 21.24 -6.76 -65.82
N ALA A 312 21.52 -5.69 -66.54
CA ALA A 312 20.48 -4.81 -67.06
C ALA A 312 20.00 -5.31 -68.43
N GLN A 313 18.69 -5.33 -68.64
CA GLN A 313 18.09 -5.28 -69.99
C GLN A 313 18.34 -3.92 -70.68
N ASN A 314 18.80 -2.92 -69.91
CA ASN A 314 18.95 -1.53 -70.32
C ASN A 314 20.42 -1.07 -70.27
N ALA A 315 20.69 -0.01 -71.02
CA ALA A 315 21.99 0.61 -71.22
C ALA A 315 22.48 1.45 -70.03
N VAL A 316 23.77 1.78 -70.02
CA VAL A 316 24.31 2.88 -69.20
C VAL A 316 24.01 4.19 -69.91
N ILE A 317 23.31 5.10 -69.24
CA ILE A 317 22.90 6.40 -69.78
C ILE A 317 23.75 7.48 -69.13
N PHE A 318 24.34 8.36 -69.95
CA PHE A 318 25.13 9.50 -69.52
C PHE A 318 24.41 10.80 -69.89
N GLU A 319 24.01 11.56 -68.88
CA GLU A 319 23.24 12.81 -68.99
C GLU A 319 24.07 14.03 -69.44
N GLY A 320 25.38 14.00 -69.23
CA GLY A 320 26.22 15.18 -69.42
C GLY A 320 26.09 16.19 -68.26
N ALA A 321 26.50 17.44 -68.49
CA ALA A 321 26.60 18.47 -67.44
C ALA A 321 25.27 19.22 -67.18
N THR A 322 24.36 19.18 -68.14
CA THR A 322 23.03 19.79 -68.07
C THR A 322 22.00 18.69 -68.17
N ALA A 323 21.01 18.67 -67.28
CA ALA A 323 19.89 17.76 -67.41
C ALA A 323 18.95 18.29 -68.51
N ASP A 324 18.80 17.52 -69.58
CA ASP A 324 17.94 17.82 -70.73
C ASP A 324 17.48 16.52 -71.40
N ASP A 325 16.90 16.58 -72.60
CA ASP A 325 16.38 15.38 -73.29
C ASP A 325 17.45 14.70 -74.18
N PHE A 326 18.75 14.99 -73.99
CA PHE A 326 19.85 14.50 -74.85
C PHE A 326 20.89 13.66 -74.09
N GLU A 327 20.69 12.34 -74.07
CA GLU A 327 21.61 11.44 -73.36
C GLU A 327 22.50 10.59 -74.29
N THR A 328 23.69 10.25 -73.81
CA THR A 328 24.54 9.24 -74.47
C THR A 328 24.29 7.88 -73.86
N THR A 329 23.93 6.92 -74.69
CA THR A 329 23.58 5.56 -74.25
C THR A 329 24.66 4.57 -74.64
N LEU A 330 25.33 3.95 -73.67
CA LEU A 330 26.21 2.79 -73.87
C LEU A 330 25.43 1.50 -73.62
N THR A 331 25.11 0.79 -74.68
CA THR A 331 24.33 -0.45 -74.64
C THR A 331 25.06 -1.63 -75.26
N ILE A 332 24.60 -2.83 -74.93
CA ILE A 332 25.13 -4.09 -75.43
C ILE A 332 24.05 -4.73 -76.31
N VAL A 333 24.44 -5.19 -77.50
CA VAL A 333 23.60 -6.10 -78.29
C VAL A 333 23.70 -7.51 -77.71
N ASP A 334 22.62 -8.29 -77.76
CA ASP A 334 22.60 -9.65 -77.21
C ASP A 334 23.83 -10.47 -77.62
N PRO A 335 24.72 -10.82 -76.67
CA PRO A 335 25.93 -11.54 -76.99
C PRO A 335 25.61 -13.02 -77.24
N THR A 336 26.07 -13.55 -78.37
CA THR A 336 25.98 -14.99 -78.70
C THR A 336 27.04 -15.87 -78.01
N ALA A 337 27.90 -15.28 -77.18
CA ALA A 337 29.06 -15.85 -76.48
C ALA A 337 29.68 -14.78 -75.57
N ASP A 338 30.50 -15.17 -74.59
CA ASP A 338 31.24 -14.23 -73.75
C ASP A 338 32.11 -13.29 -74.58
N ARG A 339 32.00 -11.98 -74.32
CA ARG A 339 32.72 -10.93 -75.05
C ARG A 339 33.36 -9.97 -74.06
N THR A 340 34.61 -9.62 -74.32
CA THR A 340 35.32 -8.56 -73.63
C THR A 340 35.63 -7.43 -74.62
N VAL A 341 35.21 -6.22 -74.29
CA VAL A 341 35.59 -5.00 -75.01
C VAL A 341 36.50 -4.20 -74.10
N TYR A 342 37.74 -3.99 -74.53
CA TYR A 342 38.70 -3.18 -73.79
C TYR A 342 38.53 -1.71 -74.16
N MET A 343 38.43 -0.85 -73.15
CA MET A 343 38.51 0.58 -73.36
C MET A 343 39.97 0.98 -73.66
N PRO A 344 40.21 1.98 -74.53
CA PRO A 344 41.54 2.54 -74.72
C PRO A 344 42.11 3.05 -73.39
N ASN A 345 43.33 2.64 -73.06
CA ASN A 345 44.07 3.18 -71.91
C ASN A 345 44.75 4.50 -72.29
N GLN A 346 43.99 5.47 -72.76
CA GLN A 346 44.45 6.79 -73.15
C GLN A 346 43.31 7.78 -73.02
N THR A 347 43.61 9.01 -72.59
CA THR A 347 42.62 10.09 -72.60
C THR A 347 42.17 10.39 -74.03
N GLY A 348 40.86 10.46 -74.24
CA GLY A 348 40.28 10.77 -75.54
C GLY A 348 38.81 10.35 -75.62
N TYR A 349 38.26 10.40 -76.83
CA TYR A 349 36.92 9.89 -77.11
C TYR A 349 36.99 8.43 -77.57
N LEU A 350 35.95 7.66 -77.27
CA LEU A 350 35.76 6.36 -77.90
C LEU A 350 35.49 6.59 -79.40
N PRO A 351 36.25 5.97 -80.32
CA PRO A 351 36.00 6.12 -81.74
C PRO A 351 34.60 5.64 -82.11
N LEU A 352 33.84 6.47 -82.82
CA LEU A 352 32.53 6.09 -83.37
C LEU A 352 32.66 5.70 -84.84
N LEU A 353 31.89 4.70 -85.25
CA LEU A 353 31.71 4.34 -86.66
C LEU A 353 30.50 5.08 -87.21
N ALA A 354 30.57 5.50 -88.47
CA ALA A 354 29.46 6.18 -89.15
C ALA A 354 28.25 5.25 -89.44
N ALA A 355 28.37 3.95 -89.16
CA ALA A 355 27.32 2.96 -89.26
C ALA A 355 27.55 1.80 -88.27
N ALA A 356 26.50 1.04 -87.96
CA ALA A 356 26.62 -0.18 -87.16
C ALA A 356 27.54 -1.20 -87.85
N SER A 357 28.47 -1.79 -87.10
CA SER A 357 29.38 -2.82 -87.63
C SER A 357 29.18 -4.15 -86.92
N THR A 358 28.94 -5.21 -87.70
CA THR A 358 29.01 -6.61 -87.25
C THR A 358 30.33 -7.29 -87.65
N THR A 359 31.21 -6.54 -88.32
CA THR A 359 32.48 -7.03 -88.87
C THR A 359 33.66 -6.41 -88.13
N THR A 360 34.63 -7.22 -87.76
CA THR A 360 35.87 -6.74 -87.14
C THR A 360 36.67 -5.87 -88.11
N ILE A 361 37.14 -4.71 -87.65
CA ILE A 361 38.13 -3.92 -88.38
C ILE A 361 39.48 -4.58 -88.19
N THR A 362 40.07 -5.09 -89.27
CA THR A 362 41.37 -5.77 -89.22
C THR A 362 42.56 -4.82 -89.34
N ALA A 363 42.33 -3.55 -89.72
CA ALA A 363 43.38 -2.55 -89.77
C ALA A 363 43.92 -2.25 -88.37
N THR A 364 45.24 -2.27 -88.24
CA THR A 364 45.96 -1.88 -87.03
C THR A 364 45.90 -0.36 -86.82
N PRO A 365 46.14 0.14 -85.59
CA PRO A 365 46.23 1.57 -85.35
C PRO A 365 47.28 2.28 -86.23
N ALA A 366 48.40 1.61 -86.54
CA ALA A 366 49.43 2.17 -87.43
C ALA A 366 48.91 2.33 -88.87
N GLU A 367 48.17 1.34 -89.38
CA GLU A 367 47.55 1.40 -90.70
C GLU A 367 46.50 2.51 -90.77
N LEU A 368 45.69 2.68 -89.72
CA LEU A 368 44.73 3.77 -89.62
C LEU A 368 45.42 5.14 -89.55
N ASN A 369 46.54 5.26 -88.83
CA ASN A 369 47.30 6.50 -88.74
C ASN A 369 47.92 6.93 -90.08
N TYR A 370 48.23 6.00 -90.99
CA TYR A 370 48.63 6.39 -92.36
C TYR A 370 47.50 7.04 -93.16
N SER A 371 46.25 6.83 -92.75
CA SER A 371 45.08 7.50 -93.33
C SER A 371 44.76 8.85 -92.65
N ASP A 372 45.48 9.22 -91.59
CA ASP A 372 45.31 10.51 -90.92
C ASP A 372 45.76 11.67 -91.86
N GLY A 373 44.91 12.68 -92.01
CA GLY A 373 45.15 13.82 -92.91
C GLY A 373 44.92 13.55 -94.40
N VAL A 374 44.44 12.37 -94.79
CA VAL A 374 44.03 12.08 -96.18
C VAL A 374 42.64 12.70 -96.43
N THR A 375 42.60 13.98 -96.81
CA THR A 375 41.37 14.78 -96.99
C THR A 375 40.63 14.54 -98.32
N SER A 376 41.21 13.78 -99.24
CA SER A 376 40.56 13.35 -100.48
C SER A 376 40.76 11.86 -100.65
N ALA A 377 39.79 11.16 -101.26
CA ALA A 377 39.89 9.74 -101.57
C ALA A 377 41.31 9.44 -102.06
N ILE A 378 41.96 8.41 -101.51
CA ILE A 378 43.34 8.02 -101.84
C ILE A 378 43.60 8.07 -103.36
N GLN A 379 42.56 7.80 -104.17
CA GLN A 379 42.51 8.02 -105.60
C GLN A 379 42.95 9.42 -106.05
N THR A 380 42.43 10.53 -105.52
CA THR A 380 42.81 11.90 -105.90
C THR A 380 44.27 12.22 -105.56
N GLN A 381 44.78 11.70 -104.44
CA GLN A 381 46.19 11.86 -104.08
C GLN A 381 47.11 11.04 -104.98
N MET A 382 46.70 9.82 -105.31
CA MET A 382 47.38 8.96 -106.26
C MET A 382 47.37 9.59 -107.66
N ASP A 383 46.25 10.19 -108.08
CA ASP A 383 46.11 10.90 -109.35
C ASP A 383 47.03 12.13 -109.39
N THR A 384 47.17 12.87 -108.29
CA THR A 384 48.08 14.03 -108.21
C THR A 384 49.55 13.62 -108.27
N LYS A 385 49.93 12.56 -107.56
CA LYS A 385 51.30 12.00 -107.63
C LYS A 385 51.58 11.36 -108.98
N SER A 386 50.61 10.70 -109.59
CA SER A 386 50.68 10.17 -110.95
C SER A 386 50.88 11.31 -111.96
N THR A 387 50.12 12.39 -111.84
CA THR A 387 50.26 13.58 -112.71
C THR A 387 51.64 14.24 -112.55
N LYS A 388 52.16 14.37 -111.32
CA LYS A 388 53.53 14.87 -111.07
C LYS A 388 54.60 13.92 -111.59
N ALA A 389 54.45 12.61 -111.40
CA ALA A 389 55.37 11.61 -111.91
C ALA A 389 55.38 11.59 -113.45
N PHE A 390 54.21 11.75 -114.08
CA PHE A 390 54.07 11.88 -115.52
C PHE A 390 54.71 13.17 -116.03
N ALA A 391 54.51 14.30 -115.34
CA ALA A 391 55.16 15.56 -115.69
C ALA A 391 56.69 15.49 -115.57
N ILE A 392 57.23 14.83 -114.53
CA ILE A 392 58.68 14.62 -114.37
C ILE A 392 59.21 13.66 -115.44
N ALA A 393 58.52 12.55 -115.71
CA ALA A 393 58.91 11.61 -116.76
C ALA A 393 58.91 12.28 -118.14
N GLN A 394 57.95 13.17 -118.40
CA GLN A 394 57.89 13.95 -119.62
C GLN A 394 59.02 14.98 -119.69
N ALA A 395 59.35 15.66 -118.59
CA ALA A 395 60.48 16.59 -118.52
C ALA A 395 61.83 15.89 -118.77
N VAL A 396 62.07 14.72 -118.14
CA VAL A 396 63.30 13.92 -118.33
C VAL A 396 63.38 13.34 -119.76
N ALA A 397 62.25 12.97 -120.36
CA ALA A 397 62.22 12.49 -121.74
C ALA A 397 62.46 13.61 -122.78
N LEU A 398 62.32 14.89 -122.38
CA LEU A 398 62.44 16.05 -123.27
C LEU A 398 63.73 16.87 -123.07
N GLY A 399 64.59 16.54 -122.08
CA GLY A 399 65.94 17.10 -121.91
C GLY A 399 66.24 17.59 -120.51
#